data_AF-A0A4Y9ZNZ9-F1
#
_entry.id   AF-A0A4Y9ZNZ9-F1
#
_cell.length_a   1.000
_cell.length_b   1.000
_cell.length_c   1.000
_cell.angle_alpha   90.00
_cell.angle_beta   90.00
_cell.angle_gamma   90.00
#
_symmetry.space_group_name_H-M   'P 1'
#
loop_
_entity.id
_entity.type
_entity.pdbx_description
1 polymer ?
#
loop_
_entity_poly.entity_id
_entity_poly.type
_entity_poly.pdbx_seq_one_letter_code
_entity_poly.pdbx_strand_id
1 'polypeptide(L)'
;MTSTIDIKSIGRPAAAQRGPRRRHVRSLTGDFPEVDDEGQEKWPRGDEKTWKTAMRGLHTALPDVTKSIVGHVQTSLARAPYNLDDFGAYQAAALSVRDNLIVNWNLTQLHYTRKAPKRAYYLSLEFLMGRTLSNALLNLGVQPTYGTALTNLGF
;
A
#
# COMPACT_ATOMS: atom_id res chain seq x y z
N MET A 1 -20.18 -47.92 10.79
CA MET A 1 -19.71 -47.30 9.52
C MET A 1 -18.56 -46.39 9.86
N THR A 2 -17.32 -46.83 9.62
CA THR A 2 -16.12 -46.03 9.84
C THR A 2 -16.02 -45.00 8.73
N SER A 3 -16.18 -43.71 9.05
CA SER A 3 -15.95 -42.64 8.08
C SER A 3 -14.45 -42.54 7.79
N THR A 4 -14.03 -42.99 6.61
CA THR A 4 -12.66 -42.80 6.12
C THR A 4 -12.40 -41.31 5.97
N ILE A 5 -11.64 -40.71 6.89
CA ILE A 5 -11.24 -39.31 6.83
C ILE A 5 -10.13 -39.19 5.78
N ASP A 6 -10.36 -38.40 4.73
CA ASP A 6 -9.35 -38.17 3.70
C ASP A 6 -8.26 -37.23 4.19
N ILE A 7 -7.10 -37.79 4.50
CA ILE A 7 -5.94 -37.09 5.09
C ILE A 7 -5.41 -36.00 4.16
N LYS A 8 -5.65 -36.11 2.84
CA LYS A 8 -5.23 -35.10 1.83
C LYS A 8 -6.04 -33.80 1.91
N SER A 9 -7.19 -33.83 2.56
CA SER A 9 -8.05 -32.66 2.74
C SER A 9 -7.72 -31.85 4.00
N ILE A 10 -6.94 -32.43 4.91
CA ILE A 10 -6.56 -31.80 6.18
C ILE A 10 -5.59 -30.63 5.90
N GLY A 11 -5.97 -29.42 6.29
CA GLY A 11 -5.16 -28.21 6.15
C GLY A 11 -5.38 -27.40 4.87
N ARG A 12 -6.28 -27.83 3.96
CA ARG A 12 -6.74 -26.99 2.85
C ARG A 12 -7.88 -26.10 3.35
N PRO A 13 -7.82 -24.76 3.19
CA PRO A 13 -8.95 -23.92 3.56
C PRO A 13 -10.17 -24.33 2.74
N ALA A 14 -11.30 -24.57 3.40
CA ALA A 14 -12.54 -24.91 2.72
C ALA A 14 -12.91 -23.77 1.76
N ALA A 15 -13.06 -24.07 0.47
CA ALA A 15 -13.58 -23.12 -0.50
C ALA A 15 -14.99 -22.74 -0.03
N ALA A 16 -15.16 -21.50 0.42
CA ALA A 16 -16.40 -21.06 1.05
C ALA A 16 -17.56 -21.13 0.03
N GLN A 17 -18.35 -22.20 0.08
CA GLN A 17 -19.60 -22.33 -0.66
C GLN A 17 -20.67 -21.45 0.00
N ARG A 18 -20.68 -20.15 -0.28
CA ARG A 18 -21.80 -19.25 0.03
C ARG A 18 -21.98 -18.19 -1.06
N GLY A 19 -23.00 -18.36 -1.92
CA GLY A 19 -23.71 -17.20 -2.49
C GLY A 19 -24.63 -16.61 -1.41
N PRO A 20 -24.97 -15.30 -1.38
CA PRO A 20 -25.29 -14.41 -2.51
C PRO A 20 -24.61 -13.02 -2.48
N ARG A 21 -24.66 -12.31 -3.63
CA ARG A 21 -24.26 -10.90 -3.90
C ARG A 21 -22.95 -10.41 -3.25
N ARG A 22 -21.93 -10.32 -4.11
CA ARG A 22 -20.59 -9.73 -3.91
C ARG A 22 -20.66 -8.31 -3.34
N ARG A 23 -20.84 -8.16 -2.02
CA ARG A 23 -20.30 -7.00 -1.32
C ARG A 23 -18.82 -7.28 -1.14
N HIS A 24 -17.97 -6.35 -1.59
CA HIS A 24 -16.55 -6.37 -1.26
C HIS A 24 -16.42 -6.28 0.26
N VAL A 25 -16.37 -7.42 0.94
CA VAL A 25 -16.07 -7.48 2.37
C VAL A 25 -14.59 -7.15 2.46
N ARG A 26 -14.26 -6.04 3.12
CA ARG A 26 -12.89 -5.53 3.20
C ARG A 26 -12.01 -6.54 3.95
N SER A 27 -11.18 -7.29 3.24
CA SER A 27 -9.91 -7.77 3.77
C SER A 27 -9.00 -6.56 3.92
N LEU A 28 -8.51 -6.29 5.14
CA LEU A 28 -7.55 -5.18 5.37
C LEU A 28 -6.20 -5.45 4.69
N THR A 29 -5.82 -6.73 4.58
CA THR A 29 -4.55 -7.20 4.01
C THR A 29 -4.79 -8.40 3.11
N GLY A 30 -4.64 -8.18 1.80
CA GLY A 30 -4.63 -9.23 0.79
C GLY A 30 -6.00 -9.73 0.35
N ASP A 31 -6.14 -9.91 -0.96
CA ASP A 31 -7.30 -10.54 -1.59
C ASP A 31 -6.88 -11.84 -2.25
N PHE A 32 -7.74 -12.85 -2.16
CA PHE A 32 -7.65 -14.05 -3.00
C PHE A 32 -8.50 -13.78 -4.25
N PRO A 33 -7.90 -13.46 -5.40
CA PRO A 33 -8.68 -13.24 -6.61
C PRO A 33 -9.42 -14.52 -6.97
N GLU A 34 -10.68 -14.36 -7.39
CA GLU A 34 -11.42 -15.45 -8.02
C GLU A 34 -10.69 -15.80 -9.32
N VAL A 35 -10.47 -17.08 -9.54
CA VAL A 35 -9.82 -17.58 -10.75
C VAL A 35 -10.91 -18.14 -11.64
N ASP A 36 -10.98 -17.66 -12.88
CA ASP A 36 -11.90 -18.22 -13.89
C ASP A 36 -11.47 -19.66 -14.26
N ASP A 37 -12.32 -20.42 -14.94
CA ASP A 37 -12.04 -21.82 -15.32
C ASP A 37 -10.76 -21.97 -16.18
N GLU A 38 -10.32 -20.88 -16.81
CA GLU A 38 -9.10 -20.75 -17.61
C GLU A 38 -7.84 -20.39 -16.80
N GLY A 39 -7.95 -20.22 -15.48
CA GLY A 39 -6.82 -19.87 -14.62
C GLY A 39 -6.52 -18.37 -14.54
N GLN A 40 -7.32 -17.50 -15.17
CA GLN A 40 -7.10 -16.05 -15.15
C GLN A 40 -7.76 -15.39 -13.93
N GLU A 41 -7.08 -14.39 -13.36
CA GLU A 41 -7.60 -13.61 -12.23
C GLU A 41 -8.76 -12.73 -12.72
N LYS A 42 -9.95 -12.95 -12.17
CA LYS A 42 -11.13 -12.14 -12.47
C LYS A 42 -11.09 -10.83 -11.69
N TRP A 43 -11.22 -9.71 -12.41
CA TRP A 43 -11.34 -8.40 -11.78
C TRP A 43 -12.61 -8.31 -10.89
N PRO A 44 -12.51 -7.81 -9.64
CA PRO A 44 -13.62 -7.90 -8.68
C PRO A 44 -14.86 -7.10 -9.10
N ARG A 45 -14.69 -5.84 -9.52
CA ARG A 45 -15.81 -4.96 -9.95
C ARG A 45 -15.32 -3.76 -10.77
N GLY A 46 -16.05 -3.46 -11.85
CA GLY A 46 -15.82 -2.29 -12.71
C GLY A 46 -14.83 -2.56 -13.86
N ASP A 47 -14.50 -1.51 -14.62
CA ASP A 47 -13.66 -1.63 -15.81
C ASP A 47 -12.17 -1.68 -15.45
N GLU A 48 -11.54 -2.83 -15.63
CA GLU A 48 -10.14 -3.07 -15.30
C GLU A 48 -9.18 -2.03 -15.92
N LYS A 49 -9.42 -1.67 -17.18
CA LYS A 49 -8.60 -0.68 -17.91
C LYS A 49 -8.60 0.69 -17.22
N THR A 50 -9.74 1.12 -16.68
CA THR A 50 -9.85 2.42 -16.01
C THR A 50 -9.07 2.42 -14.70
N TRP A 51 -9.15 1.34 -13.94
CA TRP A 51 -8.40 1.17 -12.69
C TRP A 51 -6.90 1.12 -12.94
N LYS A 52 -6.44 0.32 -13.90
CA LYS A 52 -5.01 0.20 -14.22
C LYS A 52 -4.39 1.53 -14.65
N THR A 53 -5.12 2.36 -15.39
CA THR A 53 -4.66 3.70 -15.79
C THR A 53 -4.64 4.69 -14.62
N ALA A 54 -5.61 4.59 -13.71
CA ALA A 54 -5.74 5.50 -12.57
C ALA A 54 -4.88 5.09 -11.35
N MET A 55 -4.38 3.85 -11.32
CA MET A 55 -3.54 3.35 -10.25
C MET A 55 -2.26 4.17 -10.13
N ARG A 56 -2.00 4.67 -8.92
CA ARG A 56 -0.80 5.43 -8.61
C ARG A 56 0.43 4.53 -8.61
N GLY A 57 1.47 4.93 -9.33
CA GLY A 57 2.81 4.34 -9.25
C GLY A 57 3.68 4.96 -8.15
N LEU A 58 4.94 4.52 -8.04
CA LEU A 58 5.90 5.17 -7.14
C LEU A 58 6.35 6.52 -7.73
N HIS A 59 6.30 7.56 -6.91
CA HIS A 59 6.83 8.88 -7.30
C HIS A 59 8.30 8.94 -6.90
N THR A 60 9.20 8.78 -7.88
CA THR A 60 10.65 8.85 -7.69
C THR A 60 11.28 10.03 -8.41
N ALA A 61 10.70 10.43 -9.54
CA ALA A 61 11.15 11.56 -10.33
C ALA A 61 10.86 12.90 -9.62
N LEU A 62 11.77 13.86 -9.78
CA LEU A 62 11.66 15.19 -9.19
C LEU A 62 10.31 15.89 -9.44
N PRO A 63 9.79 16.01 -10.69
CA PRO A 63 8.52 16.69 -10.92
C PRO A 63 7.34 16.01 -10.22
N ASP A 64 7.33 14.68 -10.15
CA ASP A 64 6.24 13.91 -9.53
C ASP A 64 6.27 14.01 -8.01
N VAL A 65 7.46 14.07 -7.43
CA VAL A 65 7.67 14.31 -5.99
C VAL A 65 7.19 15.71 -5.61
N THR A 66 7.63 16.75 -6.33
CA THR A 66 7.20 18.13 -6.07
C THR A 66 5.68 18.26 -6.19
N LYS A 67 5.08 17.66 -7.23
CA LYS A 67 3.62 17.63 -7.42
C LYS A 67 2.90 16.94 -6.26
N SER A 68 3.44 15.83 -5.76
CA SER A 68 2.88 15.10 -4.62
C SER A 68 2.93 15.92 -3.34
N ILE A 69 4.08 16.56 -3.04
CA ILE A 69 4.25 17.43 -1.86
C ILE A 69 3.25 18.59 -1.91
N VAL A 70 3.23 19.36 -3.01
CA VAL A 70 2.29 20.48 -3.17
C VAL A 70 0.83 20.02 -3.15
N GLY A 71 0.56 18.84 -3.72
CA GLY A 71 -0.76 18.21 -3.65
C GLY A 71 -1.23 17.98 -2.22
N HIS A 72 -0.37 17.51 -1.32
CA HIS A 72 -0.70 17.36 0.10
C HIS A 72 -0.82 18.68 0.84
N VAL A 73 -0.02 19.70 0.48
CA VAL A 73 -0.20 21.06 1.01
C VAL A 73 -1.62 21.57 0.73
N GLN A 74 -2.07 21.43 -0.52
CA GLN A 74 -3.38 21.92 -0.96
C GLN A 74 -4.54 21.07 -0.42
N THR A 75 -4.44 19.74 -0.51
CA THR A 75 -5.58 18.83 -0.27
C THR A 75 -5.64 18.30 1.15
N SER A 76 -4.49 17.94 1.73
CA SER A 76 -4.44 17.26 3.03
C SER A 76 -4.30 18.26 4.17
N LEU A 77 -3.48 19.30 3.98
CA LEU A 77 -3.28 20.35 4.97
C LEU A 77 -4.25 21.54 4.79
N ALA A 78 -4.94 21.62 3.64
CA ALA A 78 -5.80 22.73 3.27
C ALA A 78 -5.07 24.10 3.38
N ARG A 79 -3.82 24.14 2.91
CA ARG A 79 -2.95 25.32 2.92
C ARG A 79 -2.61 25.77 1.49
N ALA A 80 -2.16 27.01 1.41
CA ALA A 80 -1.66 27.66 0.22
C ALA A 80 -0.15 27.96 0.38
N PRO A 81 0.57 28.27 -0.71
CA PRO A 81 1.99 28.60 -0.62
C PRO A 81 2.30 29.74 0.35
N TYR A 82 1.37 30.69 0.51
CA TYR A 82 1.55 31.88 1.34
C TYR A 82 1.39 31.65 2.85
N ASN A 83 0.80 30.52 3.28
CA ASN A 83 0.51 30.24 4.69
C ASN A 83 1.07 28.89 5.15
N LEU A 84 2.09 28.41 4.45
CA LEU A 84 2.82 27.18 4.75
C LEU A 84 4.02 27.51 5.65
N ASP A 85 4.08 26.84 6.79
CA ASP A 85 5.19 26.86 7.74
C ASP A 85 6.12 25.65 7.52
N ASP A 86 7.32 25.69 8.12
CA ASP A 86 8.30 24.58 8.03
C ASP A 86 7.72 23.25 8.54
N PHE A 87 6.86 23.32 9.56
CA PHE A 87 6.18 22.14 10.09
C PHE A 87 5.14 21.58 9.11
N GLY A 88 4.37 22.44 8.45
CA GLY A 88 3.48 22.05 7.37
C GLY A 88 4.22 21.48 6.16
N ALA A 89 5.38 22.04 5.80
CA ALA A 89 6.24 21.49 4.76
C ALA A 89 6.74 20.08 5.11
N TYR A 90 7.18 19.88 6.36
CA TYR A 90 7.52 18.55 6.88
C TYR A 90 6.34 17.58 6.79
N GLN A 91 5.13 17.99 7.22
CA GLN A 91 3.94 17.14 7.16
C GLN A 91 3.59 16.76 5.71
N ALA A 92 3.62 17.71 4.78
CA ALA A 92 3.34 17.45 3.37
C ALA A 92 4.36 16.50 2.75
N ALA A 93 5.66 16.68 3.05
CA ALA A 93 6.71 15.77 2.62
C ALA A 93 6.53 14.36 3.22
N ALA A 94 6.22 14.26 4.50
CA ALA A 94 5.98 12.99 5.18
C ALA A 94 4.76 12.24 4.60
N LEU A 95 3.67 12.94 4.28
CA LEU A 95 2.50 12.36 3.60
C LEU A 95 2.85 11.85 2.20
N SER A 96 3.63 12.61 1.44
CA SER A 96 4.10 12.20 0.12
C SER A 96 4.95 10.92 0.17
N VAL A 97 5.86 10.81 1.13
CA VAL A 97 6.66 9.58 1.35
C VAL A 97 5.79 8.42 1.81
N ARG A 98 4.85 8.67 2.73
CA ARG A 98 3.90 7.67 3.22
C ARG A 98 3.11 7.04 2.09
N ASP A 99 2.70 7.82 1.09
CA ASP A 99 1.93 7.27 -0.02
C ASP A 99 2.74 6.28 -0.86
N ASN A 100 4.02 6.55 -1.12
CA ASN A 100 4.92 5.59 -1.77
C ASN A 100 5.07 4.31 -0.94
N LEU A 101 5.18 4.43 0.40
CA LEU A 101 5.25 3.28 1.30
C LEU A 101 3.96 2.46 1.28
N ILE A 102 2.78 3.09 1.20
CA ILE A 102 1.49 2.40 1.14
C ILE A 102 1.37 1.58 -0.14
N VAL A 103 1.82 2.11 -1.29
CA VAL A 103 1.84 1.36 -2.55
C VAL A 103 2.68 0.08 -2.40
N ASN A 104 3.90 0.19 -1.87
CA ASN A 104 4.77 -0.96 -1.63
C ASN A 104 4.22 -1.92 -0.57
N TRP A 105 3.59 -1.39 0.48
CA TRP A 105 2.98 -2.18 1.54
C TRP A 105 1.83 -3.02 0.99
N ASN A 106 0.95 -2.45 0.18
CA ASN A 106 -0.14 -3.17 -0.47
C ASN A 106 0.38 -4.33 -1.34
N LEU A 107 1.41 -4.06 -2.16
CA LEU A 107 2.03 -5.08 -3.01
C LEU A 107 2.64 -6.23 -2.18
N THR A 108 3.31 -5.90 -1.08
CA THR A 108 3.94 -6.89 -0.19
C THR A 108 2.89 -7.75 0.52
N GLN A 109 1.82 -7.13 1.06
CA GLN A 109 0.74 -7.85 1.71
C GLN A 109 0.00 -8.78 0.75
N LEU A 110 -0.24 -8.32 -0.48
CA LEU A 110 -0.83 -9.14 -1.54
C LEU A 110 0.06 -10.34 -1.87
N HIS A 111 1.36 -10.11 -2.02
CA HIS A 111 2.34 -11.17 -2.29
C HIS A 111 2.37 -12.24 -1.20
N TYR A 112 2.39 -11.84 0.08
CA TYR A 112 2.36 -12.75 1.22
C TYR A 112 1.03 -13.47 1.40
N THR A 113 -0.07 -12.90 0.91
CA THR A 113 -1.37 -13.56 0.94
C THR A 113 -1.44 -14.63 -0.15
N ARG A 114 -0.98 -14.31 -1.36
CA ARG A 114 -0.95 -15.26 -2.50
C ARG A 114 0.01 -16.43 -2.29
N LYS A 115 1.22 -16.18 -1.79
CA LYS A 115 2.22 -17.23 -1.58
C LYS A 115 2.02 -18.06 -0.30
N ALA A 116 1.22 -17.56 0.64
CA ALA A 116 1.02 -18.16 1.97
C ALA A 116 2.31 -18.70 2.63
N PRO A 117 3.42 -17.94 2.69
CA PRO A 117 4.64 -18.42 3.34
C PRO A 117 4.46 -18.49 4.87
N LYS A 118 5.31 -19.26 5.54
CA LYS A 118 5.40 -19.24 7.01
C LYS A 118 5.73 -17.82 7.48
N ARG A 119 4.94 -17.29 8.43
CA ARG A 119 5.10 -15.92 8.96
C ARG A 119 5.79 -15.95 10.32
N ALA A 120 6.75 -15.05 10.52
CA ALA A 120 7.33 -14.78 11.83
C ALA A 120 6.59 -13.62 12.48
N TYR A 121 6.14 -13.80 13.73
CA TYR A 121 5.49 -12.76 14.51
C TYR A 121 6.42 -12.38 15.66
N TYR A 122 6.96 -11.16 15.60
CA TYR A 122 7.83 -10.64 16.65
C TYR A 122 6.98 -9.93 17.70
N LEU A 123 6.96 -10.46 18.92
CA LEU A 123 6.24 -9.89 20.06
C LEU A 123 7.26 -9.26 21.00
N SER A 124 7.15 -7.95 21.20
CA SER A 124 7.98 -7.19 22.12
C SER A 124 7.11 -6.28 22.98
N LEU A 125 7.54 -6.03 24.21
CA LEU A 125 6.89 -5.05 25.09
C LEU A 125 7.16 -3.62 24.62
N GLU A 126 8.29 -3.37 23.98
CA GLU A 126 8.70 -2.04 23.53
C GLU A 126 9.31 -2.05 22.12
N PHE A 127 9.07 -0.96 21.40
CA PHE A 127 9.64 -0.66 20.09
C PHE A 127 10.06 0.81 20.04
N LEU A 128 11.35 1.09 20.08
CA LEU A 128 11.89 2.45 19.96
C LEU A 128 12.14 2.80 18.49
N MET A 129 11.12 3.29 17.79
CA MET A 129 11.22 3.58 16.34
C MET A 129 12.05 4.81 15.99
N GLY A 130 12.11 5.82 16.88
CA GLY A 130 12.78 7.09 16.62
C GLY A 130 12.13 7.92 15.49
N ARG A 131 12.90 8.76 14.82
CA ARG A 131 12.45 9.58 13.69
C ARG A 131 12.48 8.76 12.39
N THR A 132 11.34 8.65 11.71
CA THR A 132 11.17 7.69 10.60
C THR A 132 11.36 8.29 9.21
N LEU A 133 11.18 9.60 9.02
CA LEU A 133 11.18 10.23 7.68
C LEU A 133 12.51 10.02 6.93
N SER A 134 13.64 10.36 7.56
CA SER A 134 14.96 10.22 6.93
C SER A 134 15.27 8.75 6.60
N ASN A 135 14.91 7.82 7.49
CA ASN A 135 15.07 6.39 7.27
C ASN A 135 14.20 5.91 6.09
N ALA A 136 12.96 6.37 6.00
CA ALA A 136 12.07 6.04 4.88
C ALA A 136 12.60 6.55 3.54
N LEU A 137 13.10 7.79 3.49
CA LEU A 137 13.69 8.38 2.28
C LEU A 137 14.94 7.61 1.82
N LEU A 138 15.80 7.21 2.76
CA LEU A 138 16.99 6.40 2.48
C LEU A 138 16.62 5.03 1.91
N ASN A 139 15.70 4.31 2.56
CA ASN A 139 15.31 2.95 2.14
C ASN A 139 14.54 2.94 0.80
N LEU A 140 13.90 4.04 0.44
CA LEU A 140 13.27 4.23 -0.87
C LEU A 140 14.26 4.72 -1.94
N GLY A 141 15.47 5.14 -1.58
CA GLY A 141 16.47 5.68 -2.50
C GLY A 141 16.11 7.06 -3.09
N VAL A 142 15.15 7.78 -2.48
CA VAL A 142 14.63 9.07 -2.96
C VAL A 142 15.07 10.26 -2.10
N GLN A 143 15.99 10.03 -1.17
CA GLN A 143 16.55 11.10 -0.34
C GLN A 143 17.08 12.31 -1.14
N PRO A 144 17.90 12.15 -2.21
CA PRO A 144 18.40 13.32 -2.94
C PRO A 144 17.29 14.05 -3.69
N THR A 145 16.30 13.33 -4.24
CA THR A 145 15.22 13.95 -5.02
C THR A 145 14.28 14.76 -4.12
N TYR A 146 13.96 14.26 -2.93
CA TYR A 146 13.19 15.02 -1.93
C TYR A 146 13.96 16.23 -1.41
N GLY A 147 15.27 16.11 -1.21
CA GLY A 147 16.12 17.24 -0.83
C GLY A 147 16.05 18.37 -1.85
N THR A 148 16.29 18.07 -3.13
CA THR A 148 16.18 19.06 -4.21
C THR A 148 14.77 19.62 -4.36
N ALA A 149 13.74 18.78 -4.21
CA ALA A 149 12.35 19.24 -4.30
C ALA A 149 11.99 20.24 -3.19
N LEU A 150 12.41 19.98 -1.94
CA LEU A 150 12.19 20.90 -0.82
C LEU A 150 12.96 22.21 -1.02
N THR A 151 14.23 22.14 -1.43
CA THR A 151 15.03 23.34 -1.72
C THR A 151 14.38 24.21 -2.80
N ASN A 152 13.82 23.60 -3.85
CA ASN A 152 13.11 24.33 -4.89
C ASN A 152 11.79 24.96 -4.41
N LEU A 153 11.15 24.38 -3.38
CA LEU A 153 9.94 24.92 -2.75
C LEU A 153 10.24 25.97 -1.68
N GLY A 154 11.52 26.18 -1.33
CA GLY A 154 11.96 27.16 -0.35
C GLY A 154 12.12 26.61 1.07
N PHE A 155 12.23 25.29 1.25
CA PHE A 155 12.42 24.60 2.53
C PHE A 155 13.72 23.79 2.59
#